data_AF-A0A955IIN8-F1
#
_entry.id   AF-A0A955IIN8-F1
#
_cell.length_a   1.000
_cell.length_b   1.000
_cell.length_c   1.000
_cell.angle_alpha   90.00
_cell.angle_beta   90.00
_cell.angle_gamma   90.00
#
_symmetry.space_group_name_H-M   'P 1'
#
loop_
_entity.id
_entity.type
_entity.pdbx_description
1 polymer ?
#
loop_
_entity_poly.entity_id
_entity_poly.type
_entity_poly.pdbx_seq_one_letter_code
_entity_poly.pdbx_strand_id
1 'polypeptide(L)'
;MSAPRALADIESVRLVVGLEVHVELATRTKVFAAVGNPAHPEFDGAPPNTLIDAVVLGLPGALPVLMGWTAATGRVDAAGLVVFSVLFFWQIPHFHAIGMYRQREYARAGLKTLSGVRGDAAARREIGVYLIVQVAASLALAPLGVAGVAYTVVAAALGILVLGQAFPALLRGQADAKWARQLFIASIIYL
;
A
#
# COMPACT_ATOMS: atom_id res chain seq x y z
N MET A 1 21.79 21.41 -6.26
CA MET A 1 21.22 20.84 -5.02
C MET A 1 21.98 21.45 -3.85
N SER A 2 21.29 22.15 -2.95
CA SER A 2 21.92 22.73 -1.73
C SER A 2 22.25 21.62 -0.74
N ALA A 3 23.40 21.74 -0.06
CA ALA A 3 23.80 20.79 0.99
C ALA A 3 22.73 20.71 2.10
N PRO A 4 22.55 19.55 2.76
CA PRO A 4 21.65 19.42 3.90
C PRO A 4 22.13 20.38 5.02
N ARG A 5 21.23 21.24 5.51
CA ARG A 5 21.52 22.16 6.62
C ARG A 5 21.82 21.38 7.90
N ALA A 6 22.84 21.79 8.65
CA ALA A 6 23.14 21.17 9.93
C ALA A 6 22.02 21.53 10.93
N LEU A 7 21.77 20.68 11.93
CA LEU A 7 20.77 20.96 12.98
C LEU A 7 21.05 22.28 13.73
N ALA A 8 22.31 22.71 13.75
CA ALA A 8 22.74 24.01 14.30
C ALA A 8 22.23 25.22 13.50
N ASP A 9 21.77 25.03 12.25
CA ASP A 9 21.29 26.10 11.36
C ASP A 9 19.76 26.31 11.44
N ILE A 10 19.07 25.64 12.38
CA ILE A 10 17.62 25.78 12.55
C ILE A 10 17.34 26.94 13.51
N GLU A 11 17.00 28.11 12.95
CA GLU A 11 16.64 29.30 13.74
C GLU A 11 15.26 29.21 14.41
N SER A 12 14.31 28.49 13.80
CA SER A 12 12.98 28.30 14.39
C SER A 12 12.30 27.04 13.86
N VAL A 13 11.46 26.44 14.71
CA VAL A 13 10.63 25.30 14.37
C VAL A 13 9.18 25.75 14.47
N ARG A 14 8.41 25.58 13.39
CA ARG A 14 6.96 25.80 13.38
C ARG A 14 6.26 24.45 13.42
N LEU A 15 5.41 24.25 14.42
CA LEU A 15 4.52 23.09 14.45
C LEU A 15 3.49 23.22 13.32
N VAL A 16 3.43 22.23 12.44
CA VAL A 16 2.38 22.10 11.43
C VAL A 16 1.51 20.90 11.86
N VAL A 17 0.26 21.16 12.21
CA VAL A 17 -0.72 20.12 12.54
C VAL A 17 -1.60 19.88 11.33
N GLY A 18 -1.54 18.68 10.77
CA GLY A 18 -2.52 18.21 9.79
C GLY A 18 -3.74 17.62 10.50
N LEU A 19 -4.94 18.00 10.09
CA LEU A 19 -6.19 17.38 10.53
C LEU A 19 -6.81 16.62 9.35
N GLU A 20 -7.04 15.33 9.53
CA GLU A 20 -7.77 14.51 8.57
C GLU A 20 -9.15 14.19 9.15
N VAL A 21 -10.21 14.57 8.43
CA VAL A 21 -11.60 14.32 8.84
C VAL A 21 -12.22 13.36 7.84
N HIS A 22 -12.65 12.19 8.31
CA HIS A 22 -13.34 11.21 7.48
C HIS A 22 -14.84 11.49 7.56
N VAL A 23 -15.42 11.92 6.44
CA VAL A 23 -16.87 12.10 6.29
C VAL A 23 -17.37 11.08 5.28
N GLU A 24 -18.24 10.17 5.70
CA GLU A 24 -18.90 9.23 4.80
C GLU A 24 -20.18 9.87 4.27
N LEU A 25 -20.16 10.27 3.01
CA LEU A 25 -21.36 10.77 2.32
C LEU A 25 -22.20 9.58 1.86
N ALA A 26 -23.52 9.63 1.99
CA ALA A 26 -24.45 8.58 1.54
C ALA A 26 -24.62 8.54 0.00
N THR A 27 -23.53 8.65 -0.76
CA THR A 27 -23.52 8.52 -2.22
C THR A 27 -23.74 7.07 -2.62
N ARG A 28 -24.27 6.82 -3.83
CA ARG A 28 -24.50 5.43 -4.29
C ARG A 28 -23.21 4.60 -4.39
N THR A 29 -22.12 5.21 -4.85
CA THR A 29 -20.79 4.58 -4.91
C THR A 29 -19.80 5.33 -4.03
N LYS A 30 -18.69 4.69 -3.66
CA LYS A 30 -17.59 5.36 -2.96
C LYS A 30 -16.89 6.35 -3.88
N VAL A 31 -16.33 7.42 -3.30
CA VAL A 31 -15.56 8.41 -4.07
C VAL A 31 -14.35 7.71 -4.68
N PHE A 32 -14.19 7.83 -6.00
CA PHE A 32 -13.14 7.18 -6.82
C PHE A 32 -13.24 5.66 -7.03
N ALA A 33 -14.34 5.01 -6.61
CA ALA A 33 -14.54 3.58 -6.86
C ALA A 33 -15.96 3.29 -7.36
N ALA A 34 -16.09 2.29 -8.25
CA ALA A 34 -17.39 1.83 -8.75
C ALA A 34 -18.17 0.98 -7.73
N VAL A 35 -17.60 0.75 -6.54
CA VAL A 35 -18.17 -0.11 -5.51
C VAL A 35 -19.24 0.63 -4.69
N GLY A 36 -20.29 -0.09 -4.33
CA GLY A 36 -21.40 0.43 -3.52
C GLY A 36 -20.93 1.00 -2.18
N ASN A 37 -21.62 2.01 -1.68
CA ASN A 37 -21.30 2.68 -0.43
C ASN A 37 -22.20 2.16 0.71
N PRO A 38 -21.66 1.62 1.82
CA PRO A 38 -22.45 1.13 2.95
C PRO A 38 -23.39 2.18 3.55
N ALA A 39 -23.04 3.47 3.47
CA ALA A 39 -23.89 4.55 3.95
C ALA A 39 -25.13 4.81 3.05
N HIS A 40 -25.21 4.22 1.86
CA HIS A 40 -26.37 4.33 0.98
C HIS A 40 -27.38 3.20 1.27
N PRO A 41 -28.69 3.47 1.39
CA PRO A 41 -29.70 2.48 1.80
C PRO A 41 -29.74 1.18 0.97
N GLU A 42 -29.40 1.24 -0.33
CA GLU A 42 -29.31 0.08 -1.22
C GLU A 42 -28.27 -0.96 -0.77
N PHE A 43 -27.23 -0.51 -0.07
CA PHE A 43 -26.07 -1.29 0.33
C PHE A 43 -25.93 -1.38 1.87
N ASP A 44 -26.89 -0.83 2.60
CA ASP A 44 -26.93 -0.93 4.06
C ASP A 44 -27.04 -2.40 4.50
N GLY A 45 -26.28 -2.77 5.52
CA GLY A 45 -26.17 -4.16 5.97
C GLY A 45 -25.47 -5.12 5.00
N ALA A 46 -24.78 -4.62 3.96
CA ALA A 46 -24.00 -5.47 3.07
C ALA A 46 -22.98 -6.32 3.87
N PRO A 47 -22.77 -7.60 3.51
CA PRO A 47 -21.87 -8.46 4.27
C PRO A 47 -20.46 -7.87 4.34
N PRO A 48 -19.72 -8.07 5.45
CA PRO A 48 -18.40 -7.48 5.62
C PRO A 48 -17.47 -7.74 4.43
N ASN A 49 -16.71 -6.71 4.02
CA ASN A 49 -15.75 -6.80 2.91
C ASN A 49 -16.36 -7.29 1.58
N THR A 50 -17.64 -7.01 1.32
CA THR A 50 -18.24 -7.19 -0.02
C THR A 50 -18.13 -5.96 -0.90
N LEU A 51 -18.05 -4.78 -0.27
CA LEU A 51 -18.01 -3.49 -0.94
C LEU A 51 -16.60 -2.87 -0.90
N ILE A 52 -15.56 -3.68 -1.03
CA ILE A 52 -14.16 -3.23 -1.02
C ILE A 52 -13.60 -3.16 -2.44
N ASP A 53 -12.82 -2.12 -2.70
CA ASP A 53 -12.05 -1.91 -3.93
C ASP A 53 -10.63 -1.46 -3.56
N ALA A 54 -9.65 -1.72 -4.43
CA ALA A 54 -8.25 -1.42 -4.19
C ALA A 54 -8.03 0.09 -3.94
N VAL A 55 -8.76 0.95 -4.65
CA VAL A 55 -8.71 2.41 -4.48
C VAL A 55 -9.12 2.81 -3.06
N VAL A 56 -10.17 2.21 -2.53
CA VAL A 56 -10.72 2.48 -1.19
C VAL A 56 -9.79 1.96 -0.09
N LEU A 57 -9.09 0.85 -0.35
CA LEU A 57 -8.16 0.24 0.62
C LEU A 57 -6.83 0.99 0.69
N GLY A 58 -6.31 1.48 -0.44
CA GLY A 58 -4.98 2.09 -0.50
C GLY A 58 -4.96 3.60 -0.22
N LEU A 59 -6.00 4.35 -0.63
CA LEU A 59 -5.99 5.81 -0.54
C LEU A 59 -5.82 6.34 0.89
N PRO A 60 -6.65 5.93 1.88
CA PRO A 60 -6.60 6.54 3.20
C PRO A 60 -5.24 6.39 3.89
N GLY A 61 -4.58 5.24 3.71
CA GLY A 61 -3.27 5.03 4.34
C GLY A 61 -2.11 5.67 3.58
N ALA A 62 -2.25 5.94 2.28
CA ALA A 62 -1.21 6.58 1.48
C ALA A 62 -1.29 8.13 1.48
N LEU A 63 -2.47 8.70 1.67
CA LEU A 63 -2.69 10.15 1.69
C LEU A 63 -1.81 10.91 2.71
N PRO A 64 -1.59 10.41 3.95
CA PRO A 64 -0.70 11.07 4.91
C PRO A 64 0.71 11.31 4.40
N VAL A 65 1.23 10.41 3.57
CA VAL A 65 2.57 10.55 2.96
C VAL A 65 2.60 11.70 1.96
N LEU A 66 1.56 11.82 1.13
CA LEU A 66 1.44 12.95 0.20
C LEU A 66 1.25 14.27 0.95
N MET A 67 0.43 14.28 2.01
CA MET A 67 0.24 15.45 2.86
C MET A 67 1.55 15.88 3.53
N GLY A 68 2.35 14.93 4.03
CA GLY A 68 3.67 15.19 4.59
C GLY A 68 4.63 15.80 3.56
N TRP A 69 4.64 15.28 2.33
CA TRP A 69 5.41 15.86 1.22
C TRP A 69 4.98 17.29 0.91
N THR A 70 3.68 17.54 0.78
CA THR A 70 3.14 18.86 0.47
C THR A 70 3.39 19.85 1.62
N ALA A 71 3.31 19.40 2.87
CA ALA A 71 3.65 20.23 4.03
C ALA A 71 5.13 20.63 4.03
N ALA A 72 6.04 19.73 3.63
CA ALA A 72 7.47 20.02 3.58
C ALA A 72 7.91 20.85 2.36
N THR A 73 7.23 20.70 1.22
CA THR A 73 7.67 21.29 -0.07
C THR A 73 6.78 22.43 -0.58
N GLY A 74 5.59 22.59 -0.01
CA GLY A 74 4.57 23.55 -0.44
C GLY A 74 3.88 23.20 -1.77
N ARG A 75 4.06 21.98 -2.31
CA ARG A 75 3.51 21.60 -3.61
C ARG A 75 3.12 20.12 -3.70
N VAL A 76 2.27 19.81 -4.67
CA VAL A 76 1.99 18.45 -5.14
C VAL A 76 2.68 18.31 -6.48
N ASP A 77 3.79 17.59 -6.52
CA ASP A 77 4.61 17.37 -7.71
C ASP A 77 4.87 15.87 -7.94
N ALA A 78 5.56 15.55 -9.03
CA ALA A 78 5.83 14.15 -9.41
C ALA A 78 6.55 13.38 -8.30
N ALA A 79 7.47 14.02 -7.59
CA ALA A 79 8.18 13.40 -6.47
C ALA A 79 7.22 13.03 -5.33
N GLY A 80 6.33 13.94 -4.93
CA GLY A 80 5.30 13.64 -3.92
C GLY A 80 4.37 12.50 -4.35
N LEU A 81 3.96 12.48 -5.61
CA LEU A 81 3.12 11.40 -6.15
C LEU A 81 3.82 10.04 -6.19
N VAL A 82 5.14 10.00 -6.44
CA VAL A 82 5.90 8.75 -6.39
C VAL A 82 6.05 8.25 -4.96
N VAL A 83 6.37 9.11 -3.98
CA VAL A 83 6.43 8.70 -2.57
C VAL A 83 5.07 8.17 -2.09
N PHE A 84 3.98 8.86 -2.45
CA PHE A 84 2.61 8.37 -2.24
C PHE A 84 2.39 6.98 -2.85
N SER A 85 2.82 6.79 -4.09
CA SER A 85 2.63 5.54 -4.84
C SER A 85 3.35 4.36 -4.19
N VAL A 86 4.54 4.59 -3.61
CA VAL A 86 5.28 3.54 -2.89
C VAL A 86 4.43 2.97 -1.76
N LEU A 87 3.84 3.83 -0.92
CA LEU A 87 3.03 3.38 0.20
C LEU A 87 1.70 2.77 -0.28
N PHE A 88 1.04 3.40 -1.25
CA PHE A 88 -0.21 2.93 -1.82
C PHE A 88 -0.09 1.50 -2.39
N PHE A 89 0.94 1.24 -3.21
CA PHE A 89 1.13 -0.07 -3.82
C PHE A 89 1.67 -1.11 -2.84
N TRP A 90 2.40 -0.72 -1.80
CA TRP A 90 2.88 -1.64 -0.76
C TRP A 90 1.74 -2.30 0.03
N GLN A 91 0.67 -1.55 0.31
CA GLN A 91 -0.44 -2.02 1.13
C GLN A 91 -1.16 -3.24 0.53
N ILE A 92 -1.25 -3.29 -0.80
CA ILE A 92 -2.01 -4.31 -1.50
C ILE A 92 -1.42 -5.72 -1.31
N PRO A 93 -0.15 -6.01 -1.67
CA PRO A 93 0.45 -7.32 -1.45
C PRO A 93 0.55 -7.65 0.05
N HIS A 94 0.78 -6.63 0.90
CA HIS A 94 0.82 -6.77 2.35
C HIS A 94 -0.51 -7.30 2.93
N PHE A 95 -1.63 -6.68 2.58
CA PHE A 95 -2.95 -7.10 3.05
C PHE A 95 -3.42 -8.42 2.44
N HIS A 96 -3.09 -8.69 1.17
CA HIS A 96 -3.38 -10.00 0.58
C HIS A 96 -2.61 -11.13 1.28
N ALA A 97 -1.34 -10.91 1.63
CA ALA A 97 -0.56 -11.86 2.39
C ALA A 97 -1.22 -12.16 3.75
N ILE A 98 -1.67 -11.13 4.48
CA ILE A 98 -2.43 -11.30 5.73
C ILE A 98 -3.71 -12.10 5.52
N GLY A 99 -4.48 -11.75 4.49
CA GLY A 99 -5.74 -12.43 4.14
C GLY A 99 -5.55 -13.91 3.81
N MET A 100 -4.39 -14.28 3.26
CA MET A 100 -4.01 -15.68 3.00
C MET A 100 -3.61 -16.42 4.28
N TYR A 101 -2.65 -15.91 5.07
CA TYR A 101 -2.17 -16.68 6.22
C TYR A 101 -3.13 -16.68 7.42
N ARG A 102 -4.03 -15.69 7.52
CA ARG A 102 -5.09 -15.61 8.56
C ARG A 102 -6.49 -15.93 8.03
N GLN A 103 -6.58 -16.64 6.92
CA GLN A 103 -7.85 -16.90 6.25
C GLN A 103 -8.89 -17.56 7.17
N ARG A 104 -8.47 -18.45 8.06
CA ARG A 104 -9.36 -19.14 9.01
C ARG A 104 -9.95 -18.18 10.04
N GLU A 105 -9.16 -17.25 10.54
CA GLU A 105 -9.61 -16.19 11.45
C GLU A 105 -10.62 -15.27 10.77
N TYR A 106 -10.31 -14.83 9.53
CA TYR A 106 -11.24 -14.01 8.75
C TYR A 106 -12.56 -14.74 8.49
N ALA A 107 -12.50 -16.01 8.10
CA ALA A 107 -13.69 -16.82 7.86
C ALA A 107 -14.54 -16.98 9.14
N ARG A 108 -13.92 -17.25 10.29
CA ARG A 108 -14.63 -17.33 11.59
C ARG A 108 -15.29 -16.02 11.99
N ALA A 109 -14.70 -14.89 11.63
CA ALA A 109 -15.25 -13.56 11.86
C ALA A 109 -16.31 -13.14 10.81
N GLY A 110 -16.64 -14.00 9.85
CA GLY A 110 -17.56 -13.66 8.76
C GLY A 110 -16.99 -12.65 7.75
N LEU A 111 -15.67 -12.43 7.76
CA LEU A 111 -14.99 -11.48 6.91
C LEU A 111 -14.57 -12.13 5.60
N LYS A 112 -14.79 -11.43 4.48
CA LYS A 112 -14.37 -11.87 3.15
C LYS A 112 -12.96 -11.37 2.83
N THR A 113 -12.12 -12.26 2.31
CA THR A 113 -10.79 -11.96 1.76
C THR A 113 -10.72 -12.39 0.30
N LEU A 114 -9.80 -11.81 -0.48
CA LEU A 114 -9.60 -12.21 -1.88
C LEU A 114 -9.32 -13.71 -2.02
N SER A 115 -8.46 -14.26 -1.16
CA SER A 115 -8.16 -15.69 -1.10
C SER A 115 -9.38 -16.53 -0.71
N GLY A 116 -10.21 -16.05 0.21
CA GLY A 116 -11.44 -16.75 0.63
C GLY A 116 -12.54 -16.78 -0.42
N VAL A 117 -12.64 -15.77 -1.28
CA VAL A 117 -13.71 -15.64 -2.27
C VAL A 117 -13.29 -16.10 -3.67
N ARG A 118 -12.09 -15.70 -4.12
CA ARG A 118 -11.57 -15.99 -5.47
C ARG A 118 -10.44 -17.02 -5.48
N GLY A 119 -10.10 -17.58 -4.32
CA GLY A 119 -9.05 -18.58 -4.16
C GLY A 119 -7.63 -17.99 -4.07
N ASP A 120 -6.71 -18.79 -3.55
CA ASP A 120 -5.32 -18.39 -3.34
C ASP A 120 -4.59 -18.03 -4.64
N ALA A 121 -4.98 -18.63 -5.77
CA ALA A 121 -4.39 -18.33 -7.06
C ALA A 121 -4.64 -16.87 -7.50
N ALA A 122 -5.85 -16.36 -7.27
CA ALA A 122 -6.19 -14.97 -7.56
C ALA A 122 -5.38 -14.01 -6.65
N ALA A 123 -5.32 -14.32 -5.35
CA ALA A 123 -4.55 -13.53 -4.39
C ALA A 123 -3.06 -13.48 -4.73
N ARG A 124 -2.46 -14.63 -5.08
CA ARG A 124 -1.08 -14.71 -5.55
C ARG A 124 -0.85 -13.83 -6.78
N ARG A 125 -1.72 -13.91 -7.79
CA ARG A 125 -1.58 -13.12 -9.02
C ARG A 125 -1.57 -11.62 -8.73
N GLU A 126 -2.50 -11.13 -7.91
CA GLU A 126 -2.55 -9.72 -7.52
C GLU A 126 -1.30 -9.32 -6.72
N ILE A 127 -0.88 -10.12 -5.74
CA ILE A 127 0.39 -9.93 -5.02
C ILE A 127 1.56 -9.74 -5.99
N GLY A 128 1.71 -10.62 -6.98
CA GLY A 128 2.82 -10.59 -7.92
C GLY A 128 2.86 -9.31 -8.75
N VAL A 129 1.71 -8.92 -9.31
CA VAL A 129 1.58 -7.69 -10.10
C VAL A 129 1.89 -6.46 -9.25
N TYR A 130 1.29 -6.35 -8.08
CA TYR A 130 1.46 -5.17 -7.23
C TYR A 130 2.86 -5.08 -6.60
N LEU A 131 3.53 -6.21 -6.32
CA LEU A 131 4.94 -6.19 -5.91
C LEU A 131 5.85 -5.63 -7.01
N ILE A 132 5.64 -6.00 -8.27
CA ILE A 132 6.42 -5.45 -9.39
C ILE A 132 6.21 -3.93 -9.48
N VAL A 133 4.95 -3.49 -9.40
CA VAL A 133 4.61 -2.06 -9.45
C VAL A 133 5.18 -1.31 -8.25
N GLN A 134 5.12 -1.88 -7.05
CA GLN A 134 5.70 -1.31 -5.84
C GLN A 134 7.22 -1.14 -5.95
N VAL A 135 7.93 -2.17 -6.43
CA VAL A 135 9.38 -2.10 -6.64
C VAL A 135 9.74 -1.07 -7.71
N ALA A 136 8.97 -0.99 -8.80
CA ALA A 136 9.17 0.04 -9.81
C ALA A 136 8.95 1.46 -9.24
N ALA A 137 7.89 1.65 -8.44
CA ALA A 137 7.59 2.92 -7.80
C ALA A 137 8.70 3.35 -6.82
N SER A 138 9.24 2.41 -6.02
CA SER A 138 10.30 2.72 -5.05
C SER A 138 11.60 3.12 -5.74
N LEU A 139 11.95 2.49 -6.87
CA LEU A 139 13.15 2.81 -7.65
C LEU A 139 12.99 4.12 -8.43
N ALA A 140 11.76 4.52 -8.78
CA ALA A 140 11.47 5.79 -9.44
C ALA A 140 11.80 7.02 -8.58
N LEU A 141 12.03 6.87 -7.26
CA LEU A 141 12.51 7.94 -6.40
C LEU A 141 13.93 8.43 -6.77
N ALA A 142 14.76 7.52 -7.30
CA ALA A 142 16.14 7.84 -7.67
C ALA A 142 16.25 8.84 -8.84
N PRO A 143 15.63 8.63 -10.01
CA PRO A 143 15.69 9.59 -11.12
C PRO A 143 15.02 10.93 -10.81
N LEU A 144 14.12 10.99 -9.81
CA LEU A 144 13.51 12.23 -9.33
C LEU A 144 14.36 12.99 -8.32
N GLY A 145 15.54 12.48 -7.95
CA GLY A 145 16.43 13.10 -6.97
C GLY A 145 15.90 13.07 -5.54
N VAL A 146 14.86 12.26 -5.27
CA VAL A 146 14.28 12.08 -3.93
C VAL A 146 15.14 11.14 -3.09
N ALA A 147 15.76 10.15 -3.74
CA ALA A 147 16.59 9.15 -3.09
C ALA A 147 18.03 9.12 -3.62
N GLY A 148 18.98 8.87 -2.71
CA GLY A 148 20.40 8.74 -3.05
C GLY A 148 20.82 7.31 -3.43
N VAL A 149 22.08 7.15 -3.84
CA VAL A 149 22.65 5.87 -4.31
C VAL A 149 22.48 4.74 -3.28
N ALA A 150 22.72 5.03 -1.99
CA ALA A 150 22.57 4.03 -0.93
C ALA A 150 21.15 3.46 -0.85
N TYR A 151 20.13 4.33 -0.91
CA TYR A 151 18.73 3.90 -0.97
C TYR A 151 18.48 3.03 -2.20
N THR A 152 18.93 3.46 -3.39
CA THR A 152 18.68 2.73 -4.63
C THR A 152 19.27 1.34 -4.62
N VAL A 153 20.49 1.17 -4.10
CA VAL A 153 21.13 -0.15 -3.98
C VAL A 153 20.34 -1.05 -3.02
N VAL A 154 19.96 -0.54 -1.85
CA VAL A 154 19.19 -1.31 -0.86
C VAL A 154 17.80 -1.67 -1.41
N ALA A 155 17.08 -0.71 -1.98
CA ALA A 155 15.76 -0.92 -2.56
C ALA A 155 15.79 -1.92 -3.73
N ALA A 156 16.83 -1.88 -4.57
CA ALA A 156 17.02 -2.85 -5.65
C ALA A 156 17.31 -4.26 -5.10
N ALA A 157 18.22 -4.38 -4.12
CA ALA A 157 18.56 -5.67 -3.51
C ALA A 157 17.35 -6.30 -2.80
N LEU A 158 16.65 -5.53 -1.97
CA LEU A 158 15.42 -5.99 -1.31
C LEU A 158 14.30 -6.27 -2.33
N GLY A 159 14.26 -5.53 -3.43
CA GLY A 159 13.30 -5.71 -4.53
C GLY A 159 13.50 -7.05 -5.22
N ILE A 160 14.74 -7.40 -5.52
CA ILE A 160 15.12 -8.71 -6.07
C ILE A 160 14.75 -9.83 -5.09
N LEU A 161 15.02 -9.64 -3.80
CA LEU A 161 14.69 -10.62 -2.75
C LEU A 161 13.18 -10.86 -2.63
N VAL A 162 12.37 -9.81 -2.51
CA VAL A 162 10.91 -9.95 -2.34
C VAL A 162 10.24 -10.50 -3.60
N LEU A 163 10.67 -10.05 -4.79
CA LEU A 163 10.20 -10.61 -6.06
C LEU A 163 10.62 -12.07 -6.22
N GLY A 164 11.87 -12.41 -5.87
CA GLY A 164 12.39 -13.77 -5.89
C GLY A 164 11.66 -14.72 -4.93
N GLN A 165 11.17 -14.22 -3.80
CA GLN A 165 10.30 -14.98 -2.89
C GLN A 165 8.89 -15.17 -3.44
N ALA A 166 8.34 -14.17 -4.13
CA ALA A 166 6.99 -14.21 -4.68
C ALA A 166 6.90 -15.08 -5.96
N PHE A 167 7.90 -15.03 -6.83
CA PHE A 167 7.86 -15.62 -8.17
C PHE A 167 7.64 -17.14 -8.21
N PRO A 168 8.30 -17.97 -7.36
CA PRO A 168 8.06 -19.41 -7.33
C PRO A 168 6.61 -19.76 -6.99
N ALA A 169 5.97 -19.00 -6.08
CA ALA A 169 4.58 -19.20 -5.72
C ALA A 169 3.62 -18.80 -6.86
N LEU A 170 3.96 -17.77 -7.63
CA LEU A 170 3.22 -17.40 -8.85
C LEU A 170 3.27 -18.49 -9.92
N LEU A 171 4.45 -19.09 -10.13
CA LEU A 171 4.69 -20.05 -11.21
C LEU A 171 4.29 -21.48 -10.87
N ARG A 172 4.55 -21.93 -9.64
CA ARG A 172 4.39 -23.35 -9.24
C ARG A 172 3.08 -23.61 -8.50
N GLY A 173 2.29 -22.57 -8.21
CA GLY A 173 1.01 -22.68 -7.52
C GLY A 173 1.10 -23.11 -6.04
N GLN A 174 2.31 -23.25 -5.48
CA GLN A 174 2.53 -23.61 -4.10
C GLN A 174 2.69 -22.34 -3.24
N ALA A 175 1.61 -21.95 -2.57
CA ALA A 175 1.66 -20.97 -1.49
C ALA A 175 0.77 -21.44 -0.36
N ASP A 176 1.39 -21.77 0.75
CA ASP A 176 0.70 -22.09 2.00
C ASP A 176 0.71 -20.86 2.93
N ALA A 177 0.11 -21.02 4.11
CA ALA A 177 0.09 -19.97 5.13
C ALA A 177 1.51 -19.56 5.56
N LYS A 178 2.50 -20.45 5.48
CA LYS A 178 3.90 -20.15 5.82
C LYS A 178 4.49 -19.18 4.79
N TRP A 179 4.34 -19.46 3.50
CA TRP A 179 4.76 -18.55 2.43
C TRP A 179 4.10 -17.18 2.58
N ALA A 180 2.79 -17.14 2.81
CA ALA A 180 2.05 -15.88 2.96
C ALA A 180 2.53 -15.08 4.18
N ARG A 181 2.81 -15.74 5.31
CA ARG A 181 3.41 -15.08 6.48
C ARG A 181 4.82 -14.55 6.21
N GLN A 182 5.66 -15.33 5.51
CA GLN A 182 6.99 -14.87 5.12
C GLN A 182 6.92 -13.66 4.19
N LEU A 183 5.97 -13.64 3.26
CA LEU A 183 5.79 -12.53 2.34
C LEU A 183 5.31 -11.27 3.06
N PHE A 184 4.39 -11.42 4.00
CA PHE A 184 3.98 -10.34 4.90
C PHE A 184 5.20 -9.72 5.62
N ILE A 185 6.07 -10.54 6.22
CA ILE A 185 7.29 -10.05 6.89
C ILE A 185 8.24 -9.39 5.87
N ALA A 186 8.46 -10.00 4.72
CA ALA A 186 9.32 -9.45 3.68
C ALA A 186 8.80 -8.09 3.18
N SER A 187 7.48 -7.90 3.09
CA SER A 187 6.89 -6.62 2.73
C SER A 187 7.17 -5.54 3.77
N ILE A 188 7.19 -5.87 5.07
CA ILE A 188 7.56 -4.91 6.14
C ILE A 188 9.04 -4.55 6.05
N ILE A 189 9.92 -5.53 5.79
CA ILE A 189 11.36 -5.28 5.65
C ILE A 189 11.67 -4.43 4.41
N TYR A 190 10.88 -4.60 3.36
CA TYR A 190 11.05 -3.86 2.11
C TYR A 190 10.70 -2.37 2.23
N LEU A 191 9.64 -2.06 2.98
CA LEU A 191 9.17 -0.67 3.18
C LEU A 191 10.08 0.08 4.15
#